data_AF-A0A2S0LUN8-F1
#
_entry.id   AF-A0A2S0LUN8-F1
#
_cell.length_a   1.000
_cell.length_b   1.000
_cell.length_c   1.000
_cell.angle_alpha   90.00
_cell.angle_beta   90.00
_cell.angle_gamma   90.00
#
_symmetry.space_group_name_H-M   'P 1'
#
loop_
_entity.id
_entity.type
_entity.pdbx_description
1 polymer ?
#
loop_
_entity_poly.entity_id
_entity_poly.type
_entity_poly.pdbx_seq_one_letter_code
_entity_poly.pdbx_strand_id
1 'polypeptide(L)'
;MGDRQTRAQFTPDRRGNRTNDAYRKLGLRSLIALGPILQAHQQFHAEDGDEIPPTFNRHATAHTVSAVQYTRRNVVQGLMLVCSLIFYIDERGTSEEAA
;
A
#
# COMPACT_ATOMS: atom_id res chain seq x y z
N MET A 1 3.53 8.49 -15.58
CA MET A 1 4.00 7.18 -15.01
C MET A 1 5.51 7.23 -14.73
N GLY A 2 6.00 6.91 -13.52
CA GLY A 2 7.43 7.07 -13.17
C GLY A 2 8.37 6.26 -14.06
N ASP A 3 9.46 6.88 -14.53
CA ASP A 3 10.44 6.28 -15.43
C ASP A 3 10.94 4.91 -14.91
N ARG A 4 11.24 4.00 -15.83
CA ARG A 4 11.67 2.63 -15.52
C ARG A 4 12.90 2.62 -14.62
N GLN A 5 13.79 3.59 -14.77
CA GLN A 5 14.96 3.75 -13.90
C GLN A 5 14.56 4.17 -12.48
N THR A 6 13.51 4.97 -12.32
CA THR A 6 13.00 5.38 -11.01
C THR A 6 12.36 4.22 -10.27
N ARG A 7 11.55 3.38 -10.94
CA ARG A 7 10.95 2.17 -10.33
C ARG A 7 12.02 1.18 -9.87
N ALA A 8 13.10 1.04 -10.62
CA ALA A 8 14.19 0.12 -10.29
C ALA A 8 14.85 0.41 -8.94
N GLN A 9 14.74 1.65 -8.42
CA GLN A 9 15.31 2.02 -7.12
C GLN A 9 14.50 1.49 -5.93
N PHE A 10 13.24 1.11 -6.13
CA PHE A 10 12.33 0.66 -5.08
C PHE A 10 12.11 -0.87 -5.09
N THR A 11 12.48 -1.55 -6.17
CA THR A 11 12.31 -3.00 -6.33
C THR A 11 13.66 -3.73 -6.26
N PRO A 12 13.72 -4.93 -5.67
CA PRO A 12 14.94 -5.75 -5.69
C PRO A 12 15.42 -6.00 -7.12
N ASP A 13 16.74 -6.04 -7.33
CA ASP A 13 17.29 -6.43 -8.63
C ASP A 13 17.01 -7.93 -8.92
N ARG A 14 17.30 -8.38 -10.14
CA ARG A 14 17.08 -9.77 -10.57
C ARG A 14 17.89 -10.79 -9.73
N ARG A 15 18.93 -10.35 -9.04
CA ARG A 15 19.80 -11.15 -8.17
C ARG A 15 19.39 -11.05 -6.69
N GLY A 16 18.31 -10.33 -6.38
CA GLY A 16 17.79 -10.13 -5.03
C GLY A 16 18.47 -9.01 -4.22
N ASN A 17 19.41 -8.26 -4.81
CA ASN A 17 20.04 -7.14 -4.11
C ASN A 17 19.04 -6.00 -3.94
N ARG A 18 18.86 -5.56 -2.70
CA ARG A 18 17.93 -4.47 -2.33
C ARG A 18 18.71 -3.15 -2.21
N THR A 19 18.34 -2.15 -3.00
CA THR A 19 18.82 -0.77 -2.80
C THR A 19 17.87 -0.03 -1.87
N ASN A 20 18.28 0.20 -0.62
CA ASN A 20 17.45 0.89 0.38
C ASN A 20 17.54 2.43 0.31
N ASP A 21 18.40 2.98 -0.55
CA ASP A 21 18.66 4.43 -0.58
C ASP A 21 17.45 5.27 -0.98
N ALA A 22 16.55 4.74 -1.80
CA ALA A 22 15.30 5.42 -2.12
C ALA A 22 14.35 5.46 -0.91
N TYR A 23 14.30 4.40 -0.11
CA TYR A 23 13.51 4.34 1.12
C TYR A 23 14.09 5.22 2.23
N ARG A 24 15.42 5.34 2.33
CA ARG A 24 16.09 6.24 3.30
C ARG A 24 15.77 7.72 3.08
N LYS A 25 15.37 8.10 1.87
CA LYS A 25 14.92 9.47 1.54
C LYS A 25 13.49 9.76 1.97
N LEU A 26 12.73 8.76 2.42
CA LEU A 26 11.38 8.97 2.96
C LEU A 26 11.49 9.63 4.34
N GLY A 27 11.19 10.92 4.39
CA GLY A 27 11.08 11.64 5.66
C GLY A 27 9.85 11.23 6.48
N LEU A 28 9.79 11.70 7.73
CA LEU A 28 8.70 11.40 8.68
C LEU A 28 7.29 11.65 8.09
N ARG A 29 7.12 12.73 7.32
CA ARG A 29 5.84 13.06 6.67
C ARG A 29 5.40 11.98 5.70
N SER A 30 6.32 11.48 4.87
CA SER A 30 6.04 10.42 3.92
C SER A 30 5.73 9.10 4.62
N LEU A 31 6.41 8.80 5.73
CA LEU A 31 6.10 7.63 6.56
C LEU A 31 4.71 7.72 7.20
N ILE A 32 4.32 8.89 7.71
CA ILE A 32 2.98 9.09 8.29
C ILE A 32 1.90 8.92 7.19
N ALA A 33 2.15 9.45 5.99
CA ALA A 33 1.22 9.32 4.87
C ALA A 33 1.12 7.88 4.34
N LEU A 34 2.24 7.16 4.22
CA LEU A 34 2.30 5.83 3.62
C LEU A 34 2.08 4.69 4.62
N GLY A 35 2.25 4.93 5.92
CA GLY A 35 2.10 3.92 6.97
C GLY A 35 0.78 3.15 6.91
N PRO A 36 -0.38 3.82 6.79
CA PRO A 36 -1.67 3.15 6.62
C PRO A 36 -1.75 2.28 5.35
N ILE A 37 -1.08 2.69 4.26
CA ILE A 37 -1.05 1.94 2.99
C ILE A 37 -0.22 0.68 3.15
N LEU A 38 0.94 0.79 3.79
CA LEU A 38 1.83 -0.34 4.09
C LEU A 38 1.11 -1.37 4.97
N GLN A 39 0.43 -0.92 6.03
CA GLN A 39 -0.37 -1.78 6.89
C GLN A 39 -1.46 -2.53 6.09
N ALA A 40 -2.18 -1.82 5.22
CA ALA A 40 -3.24 -2.41 4.41
C ALA A 40 -2.73 -3.47 3.41
N HIS A 41 -1.45 -3.40 3.02
CA HIS A 41 -0.79 -4.29 2.07
C HIS A 41 0.17 -5.30 2.71
N GLN A 42 0.21 -5.40 4.04
CA GLN A 42 0.97 -6.44 4.71
C GLN A 42 0.51 -7.82 4.23
N GLN A 43 1.48 -8.69 3.96
CA GLN A 43 1.18 -10.09 3.66
C GLN A 43 0.54 -10.74 4.89
N PHE A 44 -0.37 -11.66 4.65
CA PHE A 44 -1.10 -12.37 5.67
C PHE A 44 -1.33 -13.80 5.17
N HIS A 45 -0.87 -14.81 5.90
CA HIS A 45 -0.95 -16.20 5.47
C HIS A 45 -1.70 -17.02 6.52
N ALA A 46 -3.01 -17.20 6.31
CA ALA A 46 -3.84 -17.99 7.23
C ALA A 46 -3.34 -19.43 7.40
N GLU A 47 -2.77 -20.00 6.33
CA GLU A 47 -2.23 -21.36 6.31
C GLU A 47 -0.96 -21.50 7.17
N ASP A 48 -0.19 -20.41 7.31
CA ASP A 48 1.03 -20.36 8.13
C ASP A 48 0.73 -20.04 9.61
N GLY A 49 -0.55 -19.85 9.95
CA GLY A 49 -1.00 -19.55 11.31
C GLY A 49 -0.96 -18.08 11.71
N ASP A 50 -0.86 -17.15 10.74
CA ASP A 50 -0.93 -15.72 11.02
C ASP A 50 -2.24 -15.33 11.71
N GLU A 51 -2.15 -14.49 12.75
CA GLU A 51 -3.32 -13.91 13.38
C GLU A 51 -4.00 -12.91 12.43
N ILE A 52 -5.33 -12.98 12.35
CA ILE A 52 -6.11 -12.04 11.54
C ILE A 52 -5.92 -10.63 12.12
N PRO A 53 -5.40 -9.66 11.34
CA PRO A 53 -5.14 -8.33 11.87
C PRO A 53 -6.43 -7.67 12.39
N PRO A 54 -6.39 -6.91 13.49
CA PRO A 54 -7.57 -6.15 13.96
C PRO A 54 -7.84 -4.90 13.11
N THR A 55 -6.83 -4.44 12.36
CA THR A 55 -6.92 -3.31 11.43
C THR A 55 -7.15 -3.78 10.01
N PHE A 56 -7.62 -2.88 9.13
CA PHE A 56 -7.87 -3.21 7.73
C PHE A 56 -6.63 -3.81 7.06
N ASN A 57 -6.77 -5.03 6.53
CA ASN A 57 -5.77 -5.69 5.71
C ASN A 57 -6.46 -6.28 4.46
N ARG A 58 -5.98 -5.90 3.28
CA ARG A 58 -6.55 -6.32 1.99
C ARG A 58 -6.53 -7.83 1.82
N HIS A 59 -5.41 -8.46 2.14
CA HIS A 59 -5.20 -9.89 1.95
C HIS A 59 -6.06 -10.70 2.93
N ALA A 60 -6.08 -10.31 4.20
CA ALA A 60 -6.94 -10.92 5.21
C ALA A 60 -8.43 -10.79 4.85
N THR A 61 -8.89 -9.61 4.40
CA THR A 61 -10.30 -9.41 3.99
C THR A 61 -10.67 -10.31 2.81
N ALA A 62 -9.77 -10.49 1.83
CA ALA A 62 -10.02 -11.28 0.63
C ALA A 62 -9.94 -12.79 0.88
N HIS A 63 -9.01 -13.24 1.72
CA HIS A 63 -8.69 -14.66 1.90
C HIS A 63 -9.19 -15.25 3.23
N THR A 64 -9.64 -14.41 4.16
CA THR A 64 -10.18 -14.86 5.46
C THR A 64 -11.46 -14.11 5.78
N VAL A 65 -12.59 -14.81 5.62
CA VAL A 65 -13.90 -14.23 5.96
C VAL A 65 -14.05 -14.23 7.50
N SER A 66 -13.65 -13.14 8.15
CA SER A 66 -13.71 -12.98 9.61
C SER A 66 -14.29 -11.64 10.03
N ALA A 67 -15.18 -11.65 11.02
CA ALA A 67 -15.81 -10.45 11.59
C ALA A 67 -14.79 -9.40 12.08
N VAL A 68 -13.56 -9.83 12.40
CA VAL A 68 -12.45 -8.94 12.80
C VAL A 68 -12.06 -7.97 11.66
N GLN A 69 -12.13 -8.41 10.40
CA GLN A 69 -11.82 -7.57 9.24
C GLN A 69 -13.02 -6.70 8.81
N TYR A 70 -14.26 -7.17 9.00
CA TYR A 70 -15.49 -6.50 8.56
C TYR A 70 -16.08 -5.52 9.59
N THR A 71 -15.21 -4.78 10.29
CA THR A 71 -15.65 -3.74 11.23
C THR A 71 -15.92 -2.42 10.49
N ARG A 72 -16.80 -1.57 11.06
CA ARG A 72 -17.07 -0.22 10.52
C ARG A 72 -15.79 0.61 10.33
N ARG A 73 -14.84 0.49 11.26
CA ARG A 73 -13.53 1.16 11.18
C ARG A 73 -12.76 0.73 9.94
N ASN A 74 -12.65 -0.57 9.71
CA ASN A 74 -11.87 -1.12 8.61
C ASN A 74 -12.50 -0.81 7.25
N VAL A 75 -13.83 -0.79 7.17
CA VAL A 75 -14.54 -0.34 5.96
C VAL A 75 -14.20 1.11 5.63
N VAL A 76 -14.23 2.02 6.62
CA VAL A 76 -13.87 3.43 6.40
C VAL A 76 -12.40 3.55 5.97
N GLN A 77 -11.48 2.79 6.56
CA GLN A 77 -10.07 2.78 6.16
C GLN A 77 -9.89 2.30 4.72
N GLY A 78 -10.58 1.23 4.32
CA GLY A 78 -10.59 0.72 2.95
C GLY A 78 -11.13 1.75 1.95
N LEU A 79 -12.24 2.42 2.28
CA LEU A 79 -12.82 3.48 1.45
C LEU A 79 -11.87 4.66 1.28
N MET A 80 -11.24 5.14 2.36
CA MET A 80 -10.26 6.24 2.26
C MET A 80 -9.07 5.85 1.39
N LEU A 81 -8.61 4.60 1.46
CA LEU A 81 -7.53 4.10 0.62
C LEU A 81 -7.93 4.10 -0.86
N VAL A 82 -9.12 3.62 -1.19
CA VAL A 82 -9.64 3.60 -2.57
C VAL A 82 -9.83 5.03 -3.09
N CYS A 83 -10.47 5.91 -2.31
CA CYS A 83 -10.69 7.30 -2.70
C CYS A 83 -9.37 8.04 -2.93
N SER A 84 -8.36 7.85 -2.07
CA SER A 84 -7.05 8.48 -2.24
C SER A 84 -6.32 7.99 -3.49
N LEU A 85 -6.44 6.69 -3.83
CA LEU A 85 -5.90 6.15 -5.07
C LEU A 85 -6.59 6.73 -6.31
N ILE A 86 -7.93 6.79 -6.30
CA ILE A 86 -8.71 7.37 -7.41
C ILE A 86 -8.31 8.84 -7.59
N PHE A 87 -8.30 9.62 -6.51
CA PHE A 87 -7.92 11.03 -6.54
C PHE A 87 -6.49 11.22 -7.09
N TYR A 88 -5.53 10.40 -6.65
CA TYR A 88 -4.17 10.45 -7.16
C TYR A 88 -4.07 10.16 -8.67
N ILE A 89 -4.83 9.18 -9.16
CA ILE A 89 -4.87 8.83 -10.59
C ILE A 89 -5.50 9.98 -11.39
N ASP A 90 -6.59 10.55 -10.90
CA ASP A 90 -7.32 11.66 -11.53
C ASP A 90 -6.45 12.92 -11.64
N GLU A 91 -5.79 13.33 -10.54
CA GLU A 91 -4.88 14.47 -10.52
C GLU A 91 -3.69 14.28 -11.48
N ARG A 92 -3.21 13.05 -11.65
CA ARG A 92 -2.13 12.73 -12.59
C ARG A 92 -2.59 12.67 -14.04
N GLY A 93 -3.77 12.12 -14.31
CA GLY A 93 -4.37 12.09 -15.65
C GLY A 93 -4.63 13.50 -16.17
N THR A 94 -5.20 14.36 -15.32
CA THR A 94 -5.45 15.78 -15.64
C THR A 94 -4.16 16.59 -15.80
N SER A 95 -3.10 16.27 -15.03
CA SER A 95 -1.79 16.90 -15.18
C SER A 95 -1.04 16.48 -16.45
N GLU A 96 -1.24 15.25 -16.94
CA GLU A 96 -0.66 14.77 -18.20
C GLU A 96 -1.43 15.30 -19.43
N GLU A 97 -2.72 15.66 -19.31
CA GLU A 97 -3.51 16.32 -20.36
C GLU A 97 -3.23 17.84 -20.49
N ALA A 98 -2.77 18.47 -19.40
CA ALA A 98 -2.46 19.90 -19.37
C ALA A 98 -1.02 20.27 -19.77
N ALA A 99 -0.17 19.28 -20.08
CA ALA A 99 1.25 19.42 -20.44
C ALA A 99 1.51 19.02 -21.90
#